data_AF-A0A7Y8JGV9-F1
#
_entry.id   AF-A0A7Y8JGV9-F1
#
_cell.length_a   1.000
_cell.length_b   1.000
_cell.length_c   1.000
_cell.angle_alpha   90.00
_cell.angle_beta   90.00
_cell.angle_gamma   90.00
#
_symmetry.space_group_name_H-M   'P 1'
#
loop_
_entity.id
_entity.type
_entity.pdbx_description
1 polymer ?
#
loop_
_entity_poly.entity_id
_entity_poly.type
_entity_poly.pdbx_seq_one_letter_code
_entity_poly.pdbx_strand_id
1 'polypeptide(L)'
;MKLKLISALTLAFTSTAFAQGPTPATPEAWAAKMTDPTQNASAFKDPRAFIQWSNAMANPTMIPAMGNVMMDPGMYARMAYGMMSPGAFQNYMQFTDPNVAMKWMGAGMDPNFYTAMAAPMMNPANYMNWMMAPMDPRMMNMGMQMMNPGMYANWMAAPMDPKMMSLMAAPMNPQVYGAWMGTVADPRTYPLMQPLQVPAAGAEPVPFPMPAK
;
A
#
# COMPACT_ATOMS: atom_id res chain seq x y z
N MET A 1 7.42 56.71 -23.95
CA MET A 1 8.41 55.61 -24.05
C MET A 1 8.75 55.18 -22.63
N LYS A 2 8.54 53.97 -22.12
CA LYS A 2 8.23 52.64 -22.69
C LYS A 2 7.39 51.88 -21.65
N LEU A 3 6.32 51.23 -22.12
CA LEU A 3 5.57 50.19 -21.42
C LEU A 3 6.51 49.01 -21.09
N LYS A 4 6.42 48.44 -19.89
CA LYS A 4 6.86 47.06 -19.62
C LYS A 4 5.72 46.32 -18.91
N LEU A 5 4.87 45.66 -19.70
CA LEU A 5 4.12 44.48 -19.26
C LEU A 5 5.13 43.34 -19.08
N ILE A 6 5.17 42.71 -17.91
CA ILE A 6 5.59 41.32 -17.78
C ILE A 6 4.54 40.62 -16.92
N SER A 7 3.65 39.93 -17.62
CA SER A 7 2.81 38.87 -17.08
C SER A 7 3.71 37.70 -16.65
N ALA A 8 3.65 37.32 -15.38
CA ALA A 8 4.09 36.00 -14.93
C ALA A 8 2.85 35.21 -14.57
N LEU A 9 2.32 34.49 -15.57
CA LEU A 9 1.31 33.46 -15.38
C LEU A 9 2.02 32.26 -14.76
N THR A 10 2.04 32.20 -13.43
CA THR A 10 2.50 31.01 -12.71
C THR A 10 1.47 29.90 -12.91
N LEU A 11 1.68 29.07 -13.94
CA LEU A 11 0.99 27.79 -14.08
C LEU A 11 1.42 26.90 -12.91
N ALA A 12 0.60 26.91 -11.86
CA ALA A 12 0.65 25.91 -10.81
C ALA A 12 0.28 24.56 -11.44
N PHE A 13 1.28 23.78 -11.83
CA PHE A 13 1.10 22.36 -12.10
C PHE A 13 0.79 21.67 -10.76
N THR A 14 -0.49 21.59 -10.41
CA THR A 14 -0.94 20.61 -9.43
C THR A 14 -0.92 19.24 -10.11
N SER A 15 0.25 18.63 -10.19
CA SER A 15 0.31 17.18 -10.17
C SER A 15 -0.33 16.76 -8.86
N THR A 16 -1.58 16.30 -8.90
CA THR A 16 -2.13 15.53 -7.77
C THR A 16 -1.36 14.22 -7.74
N ALA A 17 -0.17 14.26 -7.14
CA ALA A 17 0.45 13.11 -6.54
C ALA A 17 -0.60 12.58 -5.56
N PHE A 18 -1.32 11.54 -5.97
CA PHE A 18 -2.24 10.85 -5.08
C PHE A 18 -1.41 10.42 -3.89
N ALA A 19 -1.80 10.92 -2.72
CA ALA A 19 -1.07 10.72 -1.48
C ALA A 19 -0.75 9.23 -1.36
N GLN A 20 0.52 8.87 -1.53
CA GLN A 20 1.07 7.72 -0.85
C GLN A 20 0.68 7.98 0.61
N GLY A 21 -0.35 7.28 1.09
CA GLY A 21 -0.68 7.32 2.52
C GLY A 21 0.64 7.08 3.27
N PRO A 22 0.88 7.80 4.38
CA PRO A 22 2.18 7.79 5.04
C PRO A 22 2.66 6.35 5.20
N THR A 23 3.90 6.07 4.80
CA THR A 23 4.51 4.75 4.96
C THR A 23 4.26 4.28 6.40
N PRO A 24 3.64 3.10 6.61
CA PRO A 24 3.36 2.65 7.95
C PRO A 24 4.65 2.57 8.76
N ALA A 25 4.66 3.29 9.90
CA ALA A 25 5.85 3.41 10.74
C ALA A 25 6.02 2.22 11.69
N THR A 26 4.96 1.42 11.90
CA THR A 26 4.96 0.31 12.87
C THR A 26 4.57 -1.02 12.21
N PRO A 27 5.02 -2.16 12.77
CA PRO A 27 4.60 -3.49 12.32
C PRO A 27 3.09 -3.70 12.36
N GLU A 28 2.40 -3.13 13.35
CA GLU A 28 0.94 -3.24 13.51
C GLU A 28 0.21 -2.46 12.41
N ALA A 29 0.70 -1.27 12.05
CA ALA A 29 0.15 -0.49 10.95
C ALA A 29 0.39 -1.18 9.60
N TRP A 30 1.54 -1.84 9.43
CA TRP A 30 1.80 -2.70 8.28
C TRP A 30 0.85 -3.89 8.23
N ALA A 31 0.65 -4.59 9.34
CA ALA A 31 -0.25 -5.74 9.42
C ALA A 31 -1.70 -5.32 9.10
N ALA A 32 -2.17 -4.21 9.67
CA ALA A 32 -3.49 -3.65 9.36
C ALA A 32 -3.64 -3.34 7.86
N LYS A 33 -2.63 -2.69 7.27
CA LYS A 33 -2.62 -2.36 5.84
C LYS A 33 -2.63 -3.60 4.94
N MET A 34 -1.92 -4.67 5.33
CA MET A 34 -1.90 -5.93 4.58
C MET A 34 -3.23 -6.68 4.63
N THR A 35 -3.97 -6.52 5.72
CA THR A 35 -5.30 -7.14 5.89
C THR A 35 -6.46 -6.28 5.39
N ASP A 36 -6.19 -5.06 4.91
CA ASP A 36 -7.19 -4.14 4.37
C ASP A 36 -7.28 -4.29 2.84
N PRO A 37 -8.38 -4.86 2.29
CA PRO A 37 -8.56 -5.05 0.85
C PRO A 37 -8.48 -3.77 0.01
N THR A 38 -8.65 -2.60 0.63
CA THR A 38 -8.55 -1.29 -0.04
C THR A 38 -7.12 -0.80 -0.19
N GLN A 39 -6.16 -1.41 0.51
CA GLN A 39 -4.77 -0.95 0.57
C GLN A 39 -3.71 -2.06 0.46
N ASN A 40 -4.07 -3.33 0.66
CA ASN A 40 -3.14 -4.47 0.75
C ASN A 40 -2.23 -4.61 -0.49
N ALA A 41 -2.74 -4.25 -1.65
CA ALA A 41 -2.04 -4.34 -2.92
C ALA A 41 -1.20 -3.08 -3.24
N SER A 42 -1.30 -2.01 -2.45
CA SER A 42 -0.63 -0.73 -2.71
C SER A 42 0.89 -0.84 -2.82
N ALA A 43 1.51 -1.75 -2.05
CA ALA A 43 2.96 -1.97 -2.09
C ALA A 43 3.45 -2.48 -3.47
N PHE A 44 2.61 -3.21 -4.22
CA PHE A 44 3.00 -3.84 -5.48
C PHE A 44 2.82 -2.93 -6.70
N LYS A 45 2.28 -1.72 -6.51
CA LYS A 45 2.02 -0.77 -7.59
C LYS A 45 3.17 0.23 -7.79
N ASP A 46 4.11 0.25 -6.86
CA ASP A 46 5.25 1.16 -6.86
C ASP A 46 6.48 0.42 -6.29
N PRO A 47 7.56 0.28 -7.07
CA PRO A 47 8.79 -0.36 -6.61
C PRO A 47 9.37 0.23 -5.33
N ARG A 48 9.19 1.54 -5.07
CA ARG A 48 9.65 2.16 -3.81
C ARG A 48 8.80 1.73 -2.62
N ALA A 49 7.48 1.66 -2.80
CA ALA A 49 6.58 1.15 -1.77
C ALA A 49 6.83 -0.35 -1.52
N PHE A 50 7.18 -1.10 -2.57
CA PHE A 50 7.57 -2.50 -2.47
C PHE A 50 8.83 -2.69 -1.62
N ILE A 51 9.88 -1.88 -1.82
CA ILE A 51 11.09 -1.91 -0.97
C ILE A 51 10.70 -1.73 0.50
N GLN A 52 9.87 -0.73 0.81
CA GLN A 52 9.44 -0.48 2.18
C GLN A 52 8.65 -1.66 2.76
N TRP A 53 7.79 -2.27 1.96
CA TRP A 53 7.05 -3.48 2.33
C TRP A 53 7.99 -4.68 2.58
N SER A 54 8.96 -4.91 1.69
CA SER A 54 9.96 -5.98 1.84
C SER A 54 10.80 -5.78 3.08
N ASN A 55 11.21 -4.55 3.38
CA ASN A 55 11.95 -4.21 4.59
C ASN A 55 11.12 -4.48 5.85
N ALA A 56 9.82 -4.16 5.83
CA ALA A 56 8.91 -4.46 6.92
C ALA A 56 8.72 -5.97 7.11
N MET A 57 8.57 -6.74 6.03
CA MET A 57 8.42 -8.20 6.08
C MET A 57 9.68 -8.93 6.53
N ALA A 58 10.86 -8.40 6.23
CA ALA A 58 12.13 -8.94 6.71
C ALA A 58 12.34 -8.72 8.22
N ASN A 59 11.54 -7.86 8.86
CA ASN A 59 11.64 -7.58 10.28
C ASN A 59 10.96 -8.68 11.11
N PRO A 60 11.66 -9.34 12.05
CA PRO A 60 11.08 -10.40 12.88
C PRO A 60 9.89 -9.93 13.74
N THR A 61 9.80 -8.63 14.04
CA THR A 61 8.65 -8.07 14.78
C THR A 61 7.35 -8.12 13.98
N MET A 62 7.42 -8.34 12.67
CA MET A 62 6.25 -8.49 11.82
C MET A 62 5.45 -9.75 12.13
N ILE A 63 6.12 -10.84 12.57
CA ILE A 63 5.45 -12.11 12.91
C ILE A 63 4.43 -11.93 14.05
N PRO A 64 4.80 -11.43 15.25
CA PRO A 64 3.84 -11.26 16.32
C PRO A 64 2.79 -10.18 15.99
N ALA A 65 3.14 -9.15 15.21
CA ALA A 65 2.15 -8.17 14.76
C ALA A 65 1.08 -8.78 13.86
N MET A 66 1.48 -9.62 12.90
CA MET A 66 0.55 -10.35 12.05
C MET A 66 -0.26 -11.38 12.85
N GLY A 67 0.36 -12.11 13.77
CA GLY A 67 -0.32 -13.04 14.66
C GLY A 67 -1.41 -12.37 15.49
N ASN A 68 -1.11 -11.20 16.08
CA ASN A 68 -2.09 -10.42 16.84
C ASN A 68 -3.27 -9.95 15.97
N VAL A 69 -2.99 -9.49 14.74
CA VAL A 69 -4.05 -9.07 13.81
C VAL A 69 -4.92 -10.26 13.37
N MET A 70 -4.34 -11.43 13.15
CA MET A 70 -5.10 -12.64 12.78
C MET A 70 -5.97 -13.17 13.92
N MET A 71 -5.57 -12.96 15.17
CA MET A 71 -6.37 -13.35 16.33
C MET A 71 -7.55 -12.42 16.61
N ASP A 72 -7.56 -11.21 16.03
CA ASP A 72 -8.64 -10.25 16.19
C ASP A 72 -9.85 -10.63 15.31
N PRO A 73 -11.00 -11.04 15.89
CA PRO A 73 -12.21 -11.32 15.11
C PRO A 73 -12.69 -10.07 14.33
N GLY A 74 -12.41 -8.87 14.83
CA GLY A 74 -12.74 -7.62 14.16
C GLY A 74 -11.97 -7.39 12.86
N MET A 75 -10.82 -8.03 12.67
CA MET A 75 -10.09 -8.00 11.39
C MET A 75 -10.93 -8.62 10.27
N TYR A 76 -11.63 -9.73 10.53
CA TYR A 76 -12.45 -10.42 9.52
C TYR A 76 -13.65 -9.58 9.10
N ALA A 77 -14.31 -8.90 10.05
CA ALA A 77 -15.39 -7.96 9.74
C ALA A 77 -14.88 -6.79 8.89
N ARG A 78 -13.71 -6.22 9.24
CA ARG A 78 -13.06 -5.15 8.45
C ARG A 78 -12.69 -5.63 7.05
N MET A 79 -12.19 -6.85 6.92
CA MET A 79 -11.83 -7.45 5.63
C MET A 79 -13.08 -7.68 4.78
N ALA A 80 -14.14 -8.27 5.35
CA ALA A 80 -15.39 -8.46 4.63
C ALA A 80 -16.01 -7.14 4.17
N TYR A 81 -16.04 -6.13 5.06
CA TYR A 81 -16.48 -4.79 4.69
C TYR A 81 -15.59 -4.15 3.62
N GLY A 82 -14.27 -4.30 3.74
CA GLY A 82 -13.30 -3.83 2.77
C GLY A 82 -13.50 -4.45 1.39
N MET A 83 -13.75 -5.75 1.31
CA MET A 83 -14.05 -6.46 0.06
C MET A 83 -15.34 -5.96 -0.61
N MET A 84 -16.35 -5.60 0.20
CA MET A 84 -17.59 -5.00 -0.28
C MET A 84 -17.45 -3.50 -0.57
N SER A 85 -16.33 -2.89 -0.18
CA SER A 85 -16.09 -1.47 -0.38
C SER A 85 -15.65 -1.22 -1.82
N PRO A 86 -16.09 -0.10 -2.42
CA PRO A 86 -15.60 0.30 -3.74
C PRO A 86 -14.08 0.57 -3.77
N GLY A 87 -13.49 0.92 -2.63
CA GLY A 87 -12.06 1.14 -2.49
C GLY A 87 -11.24 -0.12 -2.79
N ALA A 88 -11.75 -1.33 -2.50
CA ALA A 88 -11.08 -2.56 -2.89
C ALA A 88 -11.09 -2.74 -4.41
N PHE A 89 -12.21 -2.46 -5.07
CA PHE A 89 -12.27 -2.50 -6.53
C PHE A 89 -11.27 -1.52 -7.16
N GLN A 90 -11.23 -0.28 -6.70
CA GLN A 90 -10.22 0.70 -7.13
C GLN A 90 -8.79 0.23 -6.86
N ASN A 91 -8.55 -0.38 -5.70
CA ASN A 91 -7.23 -0.90 -5.34
C ASN A 91 -6.74 -1.94 -6.37
N TYR A 92 -7.60 -2.84 -6.86
CA TYR A 92 -7.17 -3.82 -7.86
C TYR A 92 -7.19 -3.29 -9.30
N MET A 93 -8.13 -2.40 -9.66
CA MET A 93 -8.19 -1.81 -11.01
C MET A 93 -6.90 -1.07 -11.40
N GLN A 94 -6.17 -0.52 -10.43
CA GLN A 94 -4.88 0.14 -10.68
C GLN A 94 -3.81 -0.78 -11.29
N PHE A 95 -3.92 -2.11 -11.16
CA PHE A 95 -2.99 -3.02 -11.85
C PHE A 95 -3.20 -3.06 -13.37
N THR A 96 -4.32 -2.54 -13.87
CA THR A 96 -4.55 -2.37 -15.31
C THR A 96 -3.88 -1.10 -15.87
N ASP A 97 -3.31 -0.26 -14.99
CA ASP A 97 -2.59 0.95 -15.40
C ASP A 97 -1.23 0.56 -16.02
N PRO A 98 -0.97 0.90 -17.31
CA PRO A 98 0.32 0.65 -17.93
C PRO A 98 1.48 1.34 -17.19
N ASN A 99 1.22 2.44 -16.47
CA ASN A 99 2.24 3.11 -15.67
C ASN A 99 2.81 2.23 -14.55
N VAL A 100 2.01 1.31 -13.99
CA VAL A 100 2.52 0.36 -12.98
C VAL A 100 3.58 -0.54 -13.59
N ALA A 101 3.33 -1.08 -14.78
CA ALA A 101 4.31 -1.90 -15.50
C ALA A 101 5.56 -1.09 -15.87
N MET A 102 5.40 0.16 -16.32
CA MET A 102 6.52 1.04 -16.66
C MET A 102 7.40 1.37 -15.44
N LYS A 103 6.80 1.57 -14.25
CA LYS A 103 7.57 1.76 -13.01
C LYS A 103 8.42 0.53 -12.68
N TRP A 104 7.84 -0.66 -12.80
CA TRP A 104 8.56 -1.92 -12.56
C TRP A 104 9.66 -2.17 -13.58
N MET A 105 9.43 -1.83 -14.85
CA MET A 105 10.47 -1.86 -15.88
C MET A 105 11.63 -0.94 -15.51
N GLY A 106 11.34 0.30 -15.12
CA GLY A 106 12.35 1.26 -14.66
C GLY A 106 13.13 0.75 -13.44
N ALA A 107 12.44 0.18 -12.45
CA ALA A 107 13.09 -0.39 -11.27
C ALA A 107 13.98 -1.61 -11.60
N GLY A 108 13.58 -2.44 -12.55
CA GLY A 108 14.41 -3.57 -13.01
C GLY A 108 15.70 -3.14 -13.71
N MET A 109 15.76 -1.90 -14.20
CA MET A 109 16.97 -1.31 -14.78
C MET A 109 17.79 -0.49 -13.77
N ASP A 110 17.29 -0.28 -12.56
CA ASP A 110 17.94 0.54 -11.52
C ASP A 110 18.77 -0.35 -10.58
N PRO A 111 20.11 -0.24 -10.58
CA PRO A 111 20.96 -0.95 -9.62
C PRO A 111 20.59 -0.64 -8.16
N ASN A 112 20.11 0.56 -7.87
CA ASN A 112 19.74 0.97 -6.50
C ASN A 112 18.57 0.14 -5.97
N PHE A 113 17.62 -0.25 -6.83
CA PHE A 113 16.50 -1.09 -6.45
C PHE A 113 16.98 -2.43 -5.84
N TYR A 114 17.96 -3.08 -6.49
CA TYR A 114 18.53 -4.34 -6.02
C TYR A 114 19.33 -4.16 -4.73
N THR A 115 20.11 -3.08 -4.60
CA THR A 115 20.83 -2.79 -3.36
C THR A 115 19.89 -2.55 -2.18
N ALA A 116 18.78 -1.83 -2.40
CA ALA A 116 17.77 -1.58 -1.38
C ALA A 116 17.05 -2.87 -0.97
N MET A 117 16.78 -3.79 -1.90
CA MET A 117 16.22 -5.11 -1.61
C MET A 117 17.18 -6.02 -0.84
N ALA A 118 18.49 -5.90 -1.06
CA ALA A 118 19.50 -6.66 -0.33
C ALA A 118 19.78 -6.09 1.07
N ALA A 119 19.49 -4.80 1.30
CA ALA A 119 19.85 -4.11 2.54
C ALA A 119 19.31 -4.76 3.83
N PRO A 120 18.04 -5.23 3.91
CA PRO A 120 17.53 -5.91 5.11
C PRO A 120 18.25 -7.22 5.41
N MET A 121 18.69 -7.93 4.38
CA MET A 121 19.43 -9.19 4.52
C MET A 121 20.86 -8.93 4.96
N MET A 122 21.43 -7.78 4.67
CA MET A 122 22.79 -7.43 5.09
C MET A 122 22.82 -6.69 6.43
N ASN A 123 21.68 -6.37 7.03
CA ASN A 123 21.59 -5.61 8.27
C ASN A 123 21.89 -6.51 9.49
N PRO A 124 23.01 -6.29 10.22
CA PRO A 124 23.35 -7.09 11.40
C PRO A 124 22.31 -7.04 12.52
N ALA A 125 21.59 -5.91 12.63
CA ALA A 125 20.54 -5.76 13.62
C ALA A 125 19.36 -6.71 13.35
N ASN A 126 19.00 -6.92 12.07
CA ASN A 126 17.96 -7.87 11.72
C ASN A 126 18.36 -9.30 12.11
N TYR A 127 19.62 -9.69 11.88
CA TYR A 127 20.12 -11.01 12.30
C TYR A 127 20.08 -11.21 13.81
N MET A 128 20.53 -10.22 14.60
CA MET A 128 20.44 -10.29 16.06
C MET A 128 18.99 -10.38 16.52
N ASN A 129 18.10 -9.58 15.94
CA ASN A 129 16.67 -9.61 16.26
C ASN A 129 16.04 -10.97 15.89
N TRP A 130 16.44 -11.60 14.78
CA TRP A 130 15.98 -12.94 14.42
C TRP A 130 16.52 -14.02 15.37
N MET A 131 17.78 -13.94 15.77
CA MET A 131 18.38 -14.86 16.74
C MET A 131 17.70 -14.78 18.11
N MET A 132 17.27 -13.57 18.51
CA MET A 132 16.54 -13.34 19.75
C MET A 132 15.02 -13.44 19.60
N ALA A 133 14.49 -13.62 18.39
CA ALA A 133 13.05 -13.63 18.13
C ALA A 133 12.28 -14.64 19.02
N PRO A 134 12.76 -15.89 19.24
CA PRO A 134 12.09 -16.82 20.16
C PRO A 134 12.00 -16.34 21.61
N MET A 135 12.90 -15.42 22.01
CA MET A 135 12.94 -14.80 23.33
C MET A 135 12.29 -13.41 23.36
N ASP A 136 11.73 -12.92 22.24
CA ASP A 136 11.08 -11.61 22.18
C ASP A 136 9.80 -11.65 23.05
N PRO A 137 9.64 -10.70 24.00
CA PRO A 137 8.44 -10.60 24.83
C PRO A 137 7.14 -10.55 24.02
N ARG A 138 7.15 -10.01 22.80
CA ARG A 138 5.99 -9.97 21.90
C ARG A 138 5.60 -11.36 21.40
N MET A 139 6.58 -12.20 21.06
CA MET A 139 6.30 -13.59 20.67
C MET A 139 5.80 -14.41 21.86
N MET A 140 6.40 -14.22 23.05
CA MET A 140 5.92 -14.87 24.27
C MET A 140 4.49 -14.44 24.62
N ASN A 141 4.21 -13.13 24.56
CA ASN A 141 2.87 -12.58 24.79
C ASN A 141 1.85 -13.13 23.79
N MET A 142 2.21 -13.26 22.51
CA MET A 142 1.35 -13.89 21.50
C MET A 142 1.05 -15.35 21.85
N GLY A 143 2.06 -16.13 22.26
CA GLY A 143 1.86 -17.50 22.73
C GLY A 143 0.93 -17.58 23.95
N MET A 144 1.06 -16.63 24.89
CA MET A 144 0.17 -16.54 26.04
C MET A 144 -1.25 -16.12 25.66
N GLN A 145 -1.42 -15.23 24.68
CA GLN A 145 -2.74 -14.84 24.15
C GLN A 145 -3.47 -16.00 23.49
N MET A 146 -2.77 -16.89 22.78
CA MET A 146 -3.40 -18.10 22.21
C MET A 146 -4.00 -19.03 23.29
N MET A 147 -3.41 -19.03 24.48
CA MET A 147 -3.89 -19.78 25.65
C MET A 147 -4.94 -19.01 26.47
N ASN A 148 -5.22 -17.76 26.12
CA ASN A 148 -6.17 -16.93 26.87
C ASN A 148 -7.62 -17.34 26.55
N PRO A 149 -8.41 -17.83 27.52
CA PRO A 149 -9.82 -18.18 27.30
C PRO A 149 -10.67 -16.98 26.86
N GLY A 150 -10.29 -15.76 27.25
CA GLY A 150 -10.96 -14.52 26.85
C GLY A 150 -10.91 -14.26 25.34
N MET A 151 -9.88 -14.74 24.65
CA MET A 151 -9.82 -14.69 23.18
C MET A 151 -11.00 -15.45 22.57
N TYR A 152 -11.27 -16.67 23.05
CA TYR A 152 -12.39 -17.48 22.57
C TYR A 152 -13.74 -16.87 22.92
N ALA A 153 -13.85 -16.21 24.09
CA ALA A 153 -15.05 -15.45 24.44
C ALA A 153 -15.29 -14.29 23.46
N ASN A 154 -14.25 -13.55 23.08
CA ASN A 154 -14.35 -12.50 22.05
C ASN A 154 -14.80 -13.07 20.70
N TRP A 155 -14.30 -14.24 20.31
CA TRP A 155 -14.75 -14.94 19.10
C TRP A 155 -16.22 -15.39 19.17
N MET A 156 -16.69 -15.89 20.31
CA MET A 156 -18.10 -16.22 20.51
C MET A 156 -19.01 -14.97 20.50
N ALA A 157 -18.51 -13.84 20.98
CA ALA A 157 -19.23 -12.58 20.95
C ALA A 157 -19.14 -11.86 19.60
N ALA A 158 -18.19 -12.21 18.73
CA ALA A 158 -17.94 -11.51 17.47
C ALA A 158 -19.19 -11.41 16.56
N PRO A 159 -20.03 -12.45 16.38
CA PRO A 159 -21.27 -12.33 15.61
C PRO A 159 -22.26 -11.30 16.16
N MET A 160 -22.18 -10.99 17.46
CA MET A 160 -23.01 -9.99 18.13
C MET A 160 -22.39 -8.59 18.13
N ASP A 161 -21.19 -8.41 17.57
CA ASP A 161 -20.57 -7.11 17.43
C ASP A 161 -21.42 -6.22 16.49
N PRO A 162 -21.74 -4.97 16.85
CA PRO A 162 -22.47 -4.03 16.00
C PRO A 162 -21.91 -3.89 14.58
N LYS A 163 -20.59 -4.01 14.40
CA LYS A 163 -19.95 -3.98 13.08
C LYS A 163 -20.31 -5.20 12.24
N MET A 164 -20.37 -6.39 12.85
CA MET A 164 -20.77 -7.63 12.16
C MET A 164 -22.28 -7.63 11.86
N MET A 165 -23.11 -7.10 12.77
CA MET A 165 -24.52 -6.88 12.50
C MET A 165 -24.74 -5.89 11.35
N SER A 166 -23.97 -4.80 11.32
CA SER A 166 -23.99 -3.83 10.21
C SER A 166 -23.56 -4.45 8.89
N LEU A 167 -22.57 -5.35 8.90
CA LEU A 167 -22.16 -6.11 7.72
C LEU A 167 -23.29 -7.03 7.21
N MET A 168 -24.04 -7.69 8.09
CA MET A 168 -25.21 -8.49 7.67
C MET A 168 -26.30 -7.62 7.03
N ALA A 169 -26.44 -6.38 7.46
CA ALA A 169 -27.36 -5.41 6.85
C ALA A 169 -26.77 -4.69 5.61
N ALA A 170 -25.49 -4.89 5.28
CA ALA A 170 -24.81 -4.16 4.21
C ALA A 170 -25.48 -4.32 2.82
N PRO A 171 -25.96 -5.52 2.41
CA PRO A 171 -26.69 -5.66 1.14
C PRO A 171 -27.99 -4.86 1.07
N MET A 172 -28.58 -4.51 2.22
CA MET A 172 -29.82 -3.74 2.33
C MET A 172 -29.56 -2.24 2.51
N ASN A 173 -28.30 -1.81 2.64
CA ASN A 173 -27.95 -0.41 2.87
C ASN A 173 -27.83 0.36 1.53
N PRO A 174 -28.72 1.32 1.23
CA PRO A 174 -28.67 2.11 -0.02
C PRO A 174 -27.38 2.94 -0.17
N GLN A 175 -26.69 3.26 0.93
CA GLN A 175 -25.43 3.99 0.90
C GLN A 175 -24.31 3.19 0.23
N VAL A 176 -24.32 1.86 0.39
CA VAL A 176 -23.33 0.99 -0.26
C VAL A 176 -23.48 1.08 -1.78
N TYR A 177 -24.71 1.02 -2.29
CA TYR A 177 -24.99 1.19 -3.73
C TYR A 177 -24.58 2.57 -4.24
N GLY A 178 -24.86 3.65 -3.49
CA GLY A 178 -24.43 5.00 -3.83
C GLY A 178 -22.91 5.14 -3.93
N ALA A 179 -22.18 4.54 -2.99
CA ALA A 179 -20.71 4.53 -3.01
C ALA A 179 -20.14 3.75 -4.21
N TRP A 180 -20.75 2.62 -4.58
CA TRP A 180 -20.39 1.85 -5.78
C TRP A 180 -20.66 2.63 -7.06
N MET A 181 -21.84 3.27 -7.17
CA MET A 181 -22.17 4.11 -8.33
C MET A 181 -21.19 5.27 -8.49
N GLY A 182 -20.84 5.94 -7.39
CA GLY A 182 -19.82 7.00 -7.41
C GLY A 182 -18.46 6.50 -7.87
N THR A 183 -18.07 5.31 -7.43
CA THR A 183 -16.78 4.71 -7.78
C THR A 183 -16.70 4.25 -9.22
N VAL A 184 -17.76 3.62 -9.74
CA VAL A 184 -17.85 3.21 -11.15
C VAL A 184 -17.98 4.44 -12.07
N ALA A 185 -18.60 5.52 -11.61
CA ALA A 185 -18.68 6.76 -12.37
C ALA A 185 -17.37 7.58 -12.33
N ASP A 186 -16.46 7.31 -11.39
CA ASP A 186 -15.20 8.04 -11.27
C ASP A 186 -14.21 7.60 -12.37
N PRO A 187 -13.78 8.50 -13.27
CA PRO A 187 -12.78 8.20 -14.30
C PRO A 187 -11.44 7.71 -13.72
N ARG A 188 -11.14 8.03 -12.46
CA ARG A 188 -9.93 7.56 -11.77
C ARG A 188 -9.92 6.07 -11.50
N THR A 189 -11.10 5.44 -11.44
CA THR A 189 -11.25 4.00 -11.28
C THR A 189 -10.79 3.21 -12.51
N TYR A 190 -10.73 3.86 -13.68
CA TYR A 190 -10.29 3.26 -14.95
C TYR A 190 -9.05 3.97 -15.49
N PRO A 191 -7.85 3.70 -14.94
CA PRO A 191 -6.61 4.33 -15.41
C PRO A 191 -6.36 4.14 -16.91
N LEU A 192 -6.79 3.00 -17.47
CA LEU A 192 -6.69 2.71 -18.90
C LEU A 192 -7.49 3.68 -19.79
N MET A 193 -8.56 4.27 -19.26
CA MET A 193 -9.37 5.29 -19.95
C MET A 193 -8.80 6.70 -19.80
N GLN A 194 -7.78 6.89 -18.95
CA GLN A 194 -7.07 8.16 -18.87
C GLN A 194 -6.14 8.28 -20.07
N PRO A 195 -6.08 9.46 -20.73
CA PRO A 195 -5.14 9.65 -21.82
C PRO A 195 -3.73 9.33 -21.33
N LEU A 196 -3.05 8.43 -22.04
CA LEU A 196 -1.64 8.11 -21.82
C LEU A 196 -0.85 9.42 -21.81
N GLN A 197 -0.56 9.93 -20.61
CA GLN A 197 0.45 10.94 -20.42
C GLN A 197 1.77 10.21 -20.55
N VAL A 198 2.18 10.00 -21.80
CA VAL A 198 3.54 9.58 -22.12
C VAL A 198 4.43 10.62 -21.43
N PRO A 199 5.27 10.23 -20.44
CA PRO A 199 6.27 11.15 -19.95
C PRO A 199 7.06 11.56 -21.18
N ALA A 200 7.16 12.86 -21.46
CA ALA A 200 8.07 13.35 -22.47
C ALA A 200 9.47 12.91 -22.04
N ALA A 201 9.87 11.73 -22.48
CA ALA A 201 11.23 11.26 -22.39
C ALA A 201 12.02 12.32 -23.15
N GLY A 202 12.79 13.12 -22.40
CA GLY A 202 13.79 13.98 -22.97
C GLY A 202 14.75 13.09 -23.76
N ALA A 203 14.47 12.95 -25.05
CA ALA A 203 15.46 12.57 -26.03
C ALA A 203 16.40 13.76 -26.15
N GLU A 204 17.33 13.89 -25.21
CA GLU A 204 18.51 14.71 -25.45
C GLU A 204 19.27 14.07 -26.61
N PRO A 205 19.53 14.79 -27.71
CA PRO A 205 20.34 14.26 -28.80
C PRO A 205 21.76 14.07 -28.29
N VAL A 206 22.22 12.81 -28.25
CA VAL A 206 23.60 12.45 -27.91
C VAL A 206 24.53 13.08 -28.95
N PRO A 207 25.43 14.01 -28.59
CA PRO A 207 26.35 14.59 -29.56
C PRO A 207 27.44 13.57 -29.88
N PHE A 208 27.52 13.17 -31.15
CA PHE A 208 28.64 12.37 -31.67
C PHE A 208 29.95 13.19 -31.60
N PRO A 209 31.03 12.68 -30.99
CA PRO A 209 32.32 13.33 -31.06
C PRO A 209 32.92 13.12 -32.46
N MET A 210 33.11 14.20 -33.22
CA MET A 210 33.90 14.16 -34.46
C MET A 210 35.39 14.10 -34.14
N PRO A 211 36.19 13.25 -34.83
CA PRO A 211 37.62 13.18 -34.62
C PRO A 211 38.33 14.44 -35.15
N ALA A 212 39.20 15.02 -34.31
CA ALA A 212 40.07 16.13 -34.68
C ALA A 212 41.07 15.69 -35.76
N LYS A 213 41.28 16.55 -36.76
CA LYS A 213 42.42 16.49 -37.69
C LYS A 213 43.54 17.37 -37.18
#